data_AF-A0A954NQ29-F1
#
_entry.id   AF-A0A954NQ29-F1
#
_cell.length_a   1.000
_cell.length_b   1.000
_cell.length_c   1.000
_cell.angle_alpha   90.00
_cell.angle_beta   90.00
_cell.angle_gamma   90.00
#
_symmetry.space_group_name_H-M   'P 1'
#
loop_
_entity.id
_entity.type
_entity.pdbx_description
1 polymer ?
#
loop_
_entity_poly.entity_id
_entity_poly.type
_entity_poly.pdbx_seq_one_letter_code
_entity_poly.pdbx_strand_id
1 'polypeptide(L)'
;MVKWVKILLSTIGGLSVFYCVVALVFVVTTPDTGFRTILARSLNDRPELGVTIYGTPEHQHKIGAQSPPELGDLLFEMNGKPIRNFADFSKTLVDLRNARLDVGGRQFRGVDPDETELGKSKLTLIEIDGGERYAKVRFLRGGNSTPASSWVLLQPLPVGGLMLTLIWLVPQLIIVFLSAVAYWNRPADRAVRLFFVLGFVTLVAFVGGSHWWVVAGSLWFCLPFVVAAVLLPAVLLHLFVVYPSPKPFMLNWPRTTRVVIYAVPVTFAVYLVISIVIVSALATNVGGGGVGSQSPFVAVWESQTAIIGDSLL
;
A
#
# COMPACT_ATOMS: atom_id res chain seq x y z
N MET A 1 28.31 24.40 -10.50
CA MET A 1 27.79 23.31 -9.65
C MET A 1 26.47 23.67 -8.94
N VAL A 2 26.34 24.87 -8.34
CA VAL A 2 25.15 25.27 -7.55
C VAL A 2 23.84 25.31 -8.35
N LYS A 3 23.87 25.76 -9.62
CA LYS A 3 22.67 25.82 -10.48
C LYS A 3 22.05 24.44 -10.74
N TRP A 4 22.87 23.43 -11.03
CA TRP A 4 22.40 22.07 -11.29
C TRP A 4 21.75 21.41 -10.07
N VAL A 5 22.37 21.56 -8.89
CA VAL A 5 21.78 21.06 -7.63
C VAL A 5 20.44 21.72 -7.34
N LYS A 6 20.31 23.03 -7.63
CA LYS A 6 19.05 23.77 -7.48
C LYS A 6 17.94 23.23 -8.36
N ILE A 7 18.23 23.01 -9.64
CA ILE A 7 17.26 22.44 -10.58
C ILE A 7 16.89 21.03 -10.13
N LEU A 8 17.87 20.16 -9.86
CA LEU A 8 17.64 18.78 -9.45
C LEU A 8 16.74 18.67 -8.21
N LEU A 9 17.05 19.39 -7.13
CA LEU A 9 16.25 19.32 -5.90
C LEU A 9 14.85 19.90 -6.09
N SER A 10 14.72 20.94 -6.91
CA SER A 10 13.41 21.52 -7.22
C SER A 10 12.55 20.56 -8.06
N THR A 11 13.17 19.87 -9.02
CA THR A 11 12.51 18.82 -9.82
C THR A 11 12.07 17.64 -8.96
N ILE A 12 12.95 17.13 -8.07
CA ILE A 12 12.60 16.03 -7.16
C ILE A 12 11.47 16.44 -6.21
N GLY A 13 11.53 17.66 -5.66
CA GLY A 13 10.45 18.20 -4.82
C GLY A 13 9.12 18.29 -5.58
N GLY A 14 9.13 18.81 -6.82
CA GLY A 14 7.94 18.86 -7.67
C GLY A 14 7.39 17.49 -8.02
N LEU A 15 8.24 16.53 -8.38
CA LEU A 15 7.85 15.14 -8.64
C LEU A 15 7.28 14.46 -7.39
N SER A 16 7.78 14.79 -6.21
CA SER A 16 7.26 14.25 -4.94
C SER A 16 5.84 14.76 -4.65
N VAL A 17 5.57 16.05 -4.90
CA VAL A 17 4.21 16.61 -4.79
C VAL A 17 3.29 15.97 -5.83
N PHE A 18 3.75 15.85 -7.08
CA PHE A 18 2.99 15.19 -8.14
C PHE A 18 2.67 13.74 -7.79
N TYR A 19 3.65 12.98 -7.31
CA TYR A 19 3.47 11.62 -6.80
C TYR A 19 2.36 11.56 -5.75
N CYS A 20 2.36 12.48 -4.77
CA CYS A 20 1.37 12.47 -3.70
C CYS A 20 -0.05 12.73 -4.22
N VAL A 21 -0.22 13.67 -5.15
CA VAL A 21 -1.51 13.93 -5.79
C VAL A 21 -2.00 12.70 -6.56
N VAL A 22 -1.15 12.11 -7.39
CA VAL A 22 -1.51 10.93 -8.18
C VAL A 22 -1.79 9.72 -7.28
N ALA A 23 -1.02 9.52 -6.22
CA ALA A 23 -1.23 8.45 -5.24
C ALA A 23 -2.57 8.63 -4.51
N LEU A 24 -2.95 9.85 -4.12
CA LEU A 24 -4.24 10.11 -3.48
C LEU A 24 -5.41 9.89 -4.44
N VAL A 25 -5.29 10.34 -5.70
CA VAL A 25 -6.29 10.04 -6.74
C VAL A 25 -6.42 8.53 -6.93
N PHE A 26 -5.29 7.82 -6.97
CA PHE A 26 -5.27 6.36 -7.06
C PHE A 26 -5.97 5.69 -5.87
N VAL A 27 -5.73 6.17 -4.65
CA VAL A 27 -6.35 5.67 -3.42
C VAL A 27 -7.85 5.92 -3.42
N VAL A 28 -8.31 7.14 -3.71
CA VAL A 28 -9.75 7.50 -3.72
C VAL A 28 -10.54 6.75 -4.78
N THR A 29 -9.90 6.39 -5.89
CA THR A 29 -10.54 5.66 -6.99
C THR A 29 -10.43 4.14 -6.87
N THR A 30 -9.69 3.63 -5.88
CA THR A 30 -9.61 2.18 -5.63
C THR A 30 -10.80 1.75 -4.77
N PRO A 31 -11.58 0.74 -5.18
CA PRO A 31 -12.70 0.24 -4.39
C PRO A 31 -12.22 -0.43 -3.10
N ASP A 32 -12.99 -0.28 -2.03
CA ASP A 32 -12.78 -0.95 -0.75
C ASP A 32 -13.85 -2.03 -0.55
N THR A 33 -13.44 -3.22 -0.11
CA THR A 33 -14.38 -4.28 0.28
C THR A 33 -14.78 -4.19 1.75
N GLY A 34 -14.13 -3.30 2.51
CA GLY A 34 -14.29 -3.17 3.95
C GLY A 34 -13.57 -4.25 4.75
N PHE A 35 -13.01 -5.27 4.09
CA PHE A 35 -12.21 -6.28 4.78
C PHE A 35 -10.88 -5.70 5.25
N ARG A 36 -10.50 -6.06 6.47
CA ARG A 36 -9.18 -5.80 7.02
C ARG A 36 -8.52 -7.13 7.30
N THR A 37 -7.38 -7.34 6.65
CA THR A 37 -6.56 -8.54 6.76
C THR A 37 -5.21 -8.15 7.35
N ILE A 38 -4.61 -9.01 8.15
CA ILE A 38 -3.29 -8.74 8.73
C ILE A 38 -2.21 -9.28 7.79
N LEU A 39 -1.08 -8.58 7.74
CA LEU A 39 0.15 -8.99 7.06
C LEU A 39 0.76 -10.29 7.62
N ALA A 40 0.44 -10.64 8.86
CA ALA A 40 1.08 -11.69 9.62
C ALA A 40 0.36 -13.01 9.40
N ARG A 41 1.16 -14.00 9.02
CA ARG A 41 0.78 -15.41 8.96
C ARG A 41 0.45 -15.89 10.37
N SER A 42 -0.81 -16.18 10.65
CA SER A 42 -1.18 -16.90 11.87
C SER A 42 -0.58 -18.30 11.80
N LEU A 43 0.28 -18.65 12.76
CA LEU A 43 0.92 -19.98 12.86
C LEU A 43 -0.08 -21.13 13.00
N ASN A 44 -1.31 -20.83 13.43
CA ASN A 44 -2.39 -21.79 13.62
C ASN A 44 -3.32 -21.91 12.40
N ASP A 45 -3.25 -20.99 11.43
CA ASP A 45 -4.09 -21.02 10.24
C ASP A 45 -3.41 -21.84 9.16
N ARG A 46 -4.19 -22.70 8.47
CA ARG A 46 -3.75 -23.49 7.32
C ARG A 46 -3.21 -22.55 6.24
N PRO A 47 -1.89 -22.33 6.18
CA PRO A 47 -1.37 -21.10 5.61
C PRO A 47 -1.20 -21.19 4.08
N GLU A 48 -1.65 -22.30 3.52
CA GLU A 48 -1.76 -22.56 2.09
C GLU A 48 -3.14 -22.18 1.55
N LEU A 49 -4.10 -21.93 2.45
CA LEU A 49 -5.51 -21.79 2.08
C LEU A 49 -5.98 -20.35 1.99
N GLY A 50 -5.37 -19.33 2.60
CA GLY A 50 -5.86 -17.95 2.45
C GLY A 50 -5.37 -16.95 3.49
N VAL A 51 -6.10 -15.85 3.64
CA VAL A 51 -5.82 -14.76 4.58
C VAL A 51 -6.98 -14.57 5.54
N THR A 52 -6.69 -14.49 6.83
CA THR A 52 -7.69 -14.34 7.89
C THR A 52 -8.29 -12.94 7.91
N ILE A 53 -9.61 -12.86 8.06
CA ILE A 53 -10.38 -11.61 8.15
C ILE A 53 -10.40 -11.13 9.60
N TYR A 54 -9.91 -9.92 9.85
CA TYR A 54 -9.87 -9.27 11.18
C TYR A 54 -10.78 -8.05 11.29
N GLY A 55 -11.34 -7.61 10.18
CA GLY A 55 -12.34 -6.56 10.14
C GLY A 55 -13.29 -6.82 8.99
N THR A 56 -14.58 -6.65 9.25
CA THR A 56 -15.66 -6.74 8.27
C THR A 56 -16.34 -5.38 8.16
N PRO A 57 -16.93 -5.03 7.00
CA PRO A 57 -17.70 -3.80 6.89
C PRO A 57 -18.88 -3.82 7.88
N GLU A 58 -19.09 -2.69 8.56
CA GLU A 58 -20.13 -2.51 9.59
C GLU A 58 -21.56 -2.65 9.01
N HIS A 59 -21.72 -2.37 7.71
CA HIS A 59 -22.99 -2.46 6.98
C HIS A 59 -22.85 -3.45 5.82
N GLN A 60 -22.92 -4.75 6.11
CA GLN A 60 -22.99 -5.78 5.08
C GLN A 60 -24.41 -5.82 4.51
N HIS A 61 -24.62 -5.22 3.34
CA HIS A 61 -25.81 -5.52 2.55
C HIS A 61 -25.71 -6.96 2.07
N LYS A 62 -26.54 -7.84 2.63
CA LYS A 62 -26.59 -9.25 2.26
C LYS A 62 -27.15 -9.38 0.84
N ILE A 63 -26.32 -9.89 -0.07
CA ILE A 63 -26.74 -10.34 -1.39
C ILE A 63 -26.16 -11.74 -1.59
N GLY A 64 -27.01 -12.67 -2.04
CA GLY A 64 -26.67 -14.08 -2.16
C GLY A 64 -27.33 -14.96 -1.09
N ALA A 65 -27.25 -16.27 -1.34
CA ALA A 65 -27.87 -17.27 -0.48
C ALA A 65 -27.19 -17.41 0.89
N GLN A 66 -25.87 -17.19 0.95
CA GLN A 66 -25.07 -17.39 2.16
C GLN A 66 -24.84 -16.09 2.93
N SER A 67 -24.60 -16.21 4.24
CA SER A 67 -24.22 -15.05 5.06
C SER A 67 -22.84 -14.52 4.62
N PRO A 68 -22.62 -13.20 4.73
CA PRO A 68 -21.33 -12.59 4.46
C PRO A 68 -20.22 -13.10 5.41
N PRO A 69 -18.94 -12.90 5.05
CA PRO A 69 -17.81 -13.34 5.88
C PRO A 69 -17.81 -12.66 7.24
N GLU A 70 -17.44 -13.41 8.27
CA GLU A 70 -17.32 -12.98 9.66
C GLU A 70 -15.85 -12.84 10.10
N LEU A 71 -15.64 -12.27 11.29
CA LEU A 71 -14.31 -12.15 11.88
C LEU A 71 -13.74 -13.55 12.17
N GLY A 72 -12.50 -13.78 11.76
CA GLY A 72 -11.81 -15.07 11.87
C GLY A 72 -12.01 -16.02 10.69
N ASP A 73 -12.86 -15.67 9.72
CA ASP A 73 -12.99 -16.45 8.49
C ASP A 73 -11.74 -16.31 7.61
N LEU A 74 -11.43 -17.37 6.86
CA LEU A 74 -10.27 -17.42 5.96
C LEU A 74 -10.69 -17.06 4.53
N LEU A 75 -10.31 -15.88 4.05
CA LEU A 75 -10.54 -15.44 2.69
C LEU A 75 -9.51 -16.07 1.74
N PHE A 76 -9.97 -16.81 0.74
CA PHE A 76 -9.08 -17.51 -0.19
C PHE A 76 -9.31 -17.20 -1.66
N GLU A 77 -10.43 -16.58 -2.00
CA GLU A 77 -10.73 -16.15 -3.37
C GLU A 77 -11.52 -14.85 -3.35
N MET A 78 -11.17 -13.92 -4.23
CA MET A 78 -11.90 -12.67 -4.42
C MET A 78 -11.93 -12.34 -5.91
N ASN A 79 -13.13 -12.09 -6.44
CA ASN A 79 -13.35 -11.79 -7.85
C ASN A 79 -12.67 -12.82 -8.80
N GLY A 80 -12.83 -14.11 -8.49
CA GLY A 80 -12.24 -15.21 -9.25
C GLY A 80 -10.72 -15.35 -9.14
N LYS A 81 -10.05 -14.52 -8.33
CA LYS A 81 -8.61 -14.58 -8.12
C LYS A 81 -8.28 -15.22 -6.78
N PRO A 82 -7.31 -16.15 -6.72
CA PRO A 82 -6.89 -16.75 -5.47
C PRO A 82 -6.18 -15.70 -4.60
N ILE A 83 -6.51 -15.69 -3.31
CA ILE A 83 -5.91 -14.84 -2.29
C ILE A 83 -5.13 -15.74 -1.34
N ARG A 84 -3.79 -15.74 -1.43
CA ARG A 84 -2.94 -16.57 -0.56
C ARG A 84 -2.24 -15.78 0.53
N ASN A 85 -2.07 -14.48 0.30
CA ASN A 85 -1.39 -13.55 1.19
C ASN A 85 -1.99 -12.16 1.04
N PHE A 86 -1.59 -11.26 1.95
CA PHE A 86 -2.10 -9.90 2.02
C PHE A 86 -1.99 -9.12 0.69
N ALA A 87 -0.96 -9.37 -0.10
CA ALA A 87 -0.75 -8.56 -1.29
C ALA A 87 -1.29 -9.19 -2.57
N ASP A 88 -1.64 -10.47 -2.59
CA ASP A 88 -2.64 -10.97 -3.54
C ASP A 88 -3.97 -10.24 -3.31
N PHE A 89 -4.35 -10.04 -2.04
CA PHE A 89 -5.53 -9.28 -1.67
C PHE A 89 -5.43 -7.81 -2.11
N SER A 90 -4.36 -7.08 -1.75
CA SER A 90 -4.14 -5.70 -2.21
C SER A 90 -4.13 -5.56 -3.73
N LYS A 91 -3.46 -6.48 -4.44
CA LYS A 91 -3.42 -6.48 -5.91
C LYS A 91 -4.82 -6.70 -6.49
N THR A 92 -5.59 -7.63 -5.93
CA THR A 92 -6.95 -7.90 -6.38
C THR A 92 -7.88 -6.71 -6.15
N LEU A 93 -7.72 -5.96 -5.05
CA LEU A 93 -8.44 -4.68 -4.83
C LEU A 93 -8.11 -3.64 -5.90
N VAL A 94 -6.82 -3.50 -6.25
CA VAL A 94 -6.40 -2.58 -7.33
C VAL A 94 -6.97 -3.05 -8.68
N ASP A 95 -6.96 -4.35 -8.95
CA ASP A 95 -7.50 -4.91 -10.19
C ASP A 95 -9.02 -4.69 -10.31
N LEU A 96 -9.76 -4.70 -9.19
CA LEU A 96 -11.20 -4.43 -9.15
C LEU A 96 -11.55 -3.03 -9.68
N ARG A 97 -10.66 -2.05 -9.51
CA ARG A 97 -10.86 -0.69 -10.04
C ARG A 97 -11.12 -0.70 -11.56
N ASN A 98 -10.35 -1.50 -12.30
CA ASN A 98 -10.43 -1.58 -13.76
C ASN A 98 -11.14 -2.84 -14.26
N ALA A 99 -11.65 -3.68 -13.34
CA ALA A 99 -12.34 -4.91 -13.70
C ALA A 99 -13.60 -4.59 -14.52
N ARG A 100 -13.76 -5.30 -15.64
CA ARG A 100 -14.98 -5.23 -16.46
C ARG A 100 -16.02 -6.18 -15.89
N LEU A 101 -17.29 -5.86 -16.09
CA LEU A 101 -18.38 -6.77 -15.76
C LEU A 101 -18.34 -7.98 -16.68
N ASP A 102 -18.69 -9.12 -16.10
CA ASP A 102 -18.92 -10.33 -16.87
C ASP A 102 -20.16 -10.17 -17.78
N VAL A 103 -20.25 -10.99 -18.82
CA VAL A 103 -21.45 -11.06 -19.66
C VAL A 103 -22.62 -11.49 -18.77
N GLY A 104 -23.66 -10.67 -18.67
CA GLY A 104 -24.78 -10.88 -17.74
C GLY A 104 -24.52 -10.42 -16.30
N GLY A 105 -23.42 -9.70 -16.04
CA GLY A 105 -23.11 -9.15 -14.73
C GLY A 105 -23.98 -7.95 -14.33
N ARG A 106 -24.76 -7.37 -15.24
CA ARG A 106 -25.76 -6.35 -14.90
C ARG A 106 -27.06 -7.01 -14.49
N GLN A 107 -27.49 -6.76 -13.25
CA GLN A 107 -28.68 -7.37 -12.67
C GLN A 107 -29.68 -6.32 -12.19
N PHE A 108 -30.97 -6.68 -12.24
CA PHE A 108 -32.03 -5.84 -11.71
C PHE A 108 -32.05 -5.89 -10.18
N ARG A 109 -32.49 -4.79 -9.56
CA ARG A 109 -32.60 -4.71 -8.10
C ARG A 109 -33.54 -5.80 -7.55
N GLY A 110 -33.06 -6.54 -6.56
CA GLY A 110 -33.82 -7.61 -5.88
C GLY A 110 -33.63 -9.01 -6.48
N VAL A 111 -32.88 -9.16 -7.57
CA VAL A 111 -32.47 -10.47 -8.10
C VAL A 111 -31.33 -11.01 -7.24
N ASP A 112 -31.46 -12.26 -6.77
CA ASP A 112 -30.34 -12.96 -6.15
C ASP A 112 -29.38 -13.46 -7.25
N PRO A 113 -28.11 -13.02 -7.24
CA PRO A 113 -27.14 -13.46 -8.23
C PRO A 113 -26.93 -14.97 -8.21
N ASP A 114 -27.04 -15.62 -7.04
CA ASP A 114 -26.81 -17.05 -6.87
C ASP A 114 -27.97 -17.91 -7.42
N GLU A 115 -29.15 -17.33 -7.62
CA GLU A 115 -30.30 -18.01 -8.22
C GLU A 115 -30.20 -18.08 -9.75
N THR A 116 -29.41 -17.18 -10.36
CA THR A 116 -29.22 -17.14 -11.81
C THR A 116 -28.25 -18.24 -12.27
N GLU A 117 -28.57 -18.95 -13.36
CA GLU A 117 -27.71 -20.01 -13.92
C GLU A 117 -26.27 -19.55 -14.21
N LEU A 118 -26.08 -18.28 -14.59
CA LEU A 118 -24.76 -17.67 -14.75
C LEU A 118 -24.05 -17.37 -13.41
N GLY A 119 -24.79 -16.95 -12.39
CA GLY A 119 -24.20 -16.58 -11.10
C GLY A 119 -23.80 -17.76 -10.23
N LYS A 120 -24.42 -18.93 -10.45
CA LYS A 120 -23.98 -20.21 -9.85
C LYS A 120 -22.56 -20.60 -10.27
N SER A 121 -22.11 -20.25 -11.48
CA SER A 121 -20.88 -20.83 -12.04
C SER A 121 -19.83 -19.84 -12.55
N LYS A 122 -20.21 -18.66 -13.08
CA LYS A 122 -19.25 -17.84 -13.85
C LYS A 122 -19.12 -16.37 -13.44
N LEU A 123 -20.14 -15.76 -12.83
CA LEU A 123 -20.06 -14.35 -12.45
C LEU A 123 -19.14 -14.18 -11.24
N THR A 124 -18.14 -13.31 -11.37
CA THR A 124 -17.26 -12.91 -10.26
C THR A 124 -17.45 -11.47 -9.85
N LEU A 125 -18.03 -10.67 -10.74
CA LEU A 125 -18.33 -9.26 -10.53
C LEU A 125 -19.68 -8.91 -11.16
N ILE A 126 -20.55 -8.29 -10.36
CA ILE A 126 -21.87 -7.84 -10.81
C ILE A 126 -22.09 -6.36 -10.50
N GLU A 127 -23.01 -5.74 -11.22
CA GLU A 127 -23.52 -4.41 -10.99
C GLU A 127 -25.04 -4.49 -10.88
N ILE A 128 -25.60 -3.97 -9.79
CA ILE A 128 -27.03 -3.91 -9.56
C ILE A 128 -27.52 -2.51 -9.94
N ASP A 129 -28.72 -2.43 -10.53
CA ASP A 129 -29.39 -1.16 -10.87
C ASP A 129 -29.25 -0.11 -9.76
N GLY A 130 -28.50 0.96 -10.07
CA GLY A 130 -28.06 1.96 -9.10
C GLY A 130 -26.54 2.22 -9.10
N GLY A 131 -25.77 1.42 -9.85
CA GLY A 131 -24.32 1.59 -9.98
C GLY A 131 -23.51 0.92 -8.87
N GLU A 132 -24.17 0.16 -8.00
CA GLU A 132 -23.53 -0.60 -6.93
C GLU A 132 -22.87 -1.85 -7.50
N ARG A 133 -21.56 -1.99 -7.26
CA ARG A 133 -20.79 -3.13 -7.74
C ARG A 133 -20.55 -4.11 -6.61
N TYR A 134 -20.75 -5.40 -6.87
CA TYR A 134 -20.50 -6.46 -5.90
C TYR A 134 -19.46 -7.43 -6.46
N ALA A 135 -18.47 -7.77 -5.64
CA ALA A 135 -17.47 -8.78 -5.95
C ALA A 135 -17.80 -10.08 -5.21
N LYS A 136 -17.71 -11.21 -5.91
CA LYS A 136 -17.85 -12.53 -5.31
C LYS A 136 -16.60 -12.85 -4.49
N VAL A 137 -16.79 -13.26 -3.25
CA VAL A 137 -15.72 -13.73 -2.37
C VAL A 137 -16.00 -15.17 -1.95
N ARG A 138 -14.92 -15.95 -1.77
CA ARG A 138 -15.01 -17.30 -1.20
C ARG A 138 -14.11 -17.42 0.00
N PHE A 139 -14.65 -18.03 1.03
CA PHE A 139 -14.03 -18.09 2.34
C PHE A 139 -14.33 -19.40 3.05
N LEU A 140 -13.50 -19.76 4.01
CA LEU A 140 -13.75 -20.87 4.93
C LEU A 140 -14.15 -20.30 6.28
N ARG A 141 -15.25 -20.83 6.85
CA ARG A 141 -15.63 -20.48 8.22
C ARG A 141 -14.73 -21.17 9.21
N GLY A 142 -14.43 -20.48 10.32
CA GLY A 142 -13.67 -21.07 11.43
C GLY A 142 -14.25 -22.43 11.85
N GLY A 143 -13.49 -23.52 11.61
CA GLY A 143 -13.88 -24.88 11.95
C GLY A 143 -14.60 -25.70 10.87
N ASN A 144 -15.03 -25.08 9.75
CA ASN A 144 -15.69 -25.79 8.64
C ASN A 144 -14.77 -25.95 7.43
N SER A 145 -14.75 -27.16 6.84
CA SER A 145 -13.98 -27.45 5.63
C SER A 145 -14.71 -27.13 4.32
N THR A 146 -16.00 -26.77 4.39
CA THR A 146 -16.81 -26.45 3.20
C THR A 146 -16.66 -24.98 2.83
N PRO A 147 -16.23 -24.67 1.60
CA PRO A 147 -16.10 -23.29 1.15
C PRO A 147 -17.46 -22.62 1.04
N ALA A 148 -17.58 -21.46 1.67
CA ALA A 148 -18.70 -20.55 1.56
C ALA A 148 -18.41 -19.49 0.47
N SER A 149 -19.46 -18.93 -0.13
CA SER A 149 -19.37 -17.83 -1.09
C SER A 149 -20.40 -16.77 -0.79
N SER A 150 -20.01 -15.50 -0.85
CA SER A 150 -20.89 -14.35 -0.65
C SER A 150 -20.57 -13.25 -1.65
N TRP A 151 -21.53 -12.37 -1.91
CA TRP A 151 -21.32 -11.14 -2.67
C TRP A 151 -21.04 -9.99 -1.71
N VAL A 152 -19.99 -9.22 -1.98
CA VAL A 152 -19.54 -8.12 -1.12
C VAL A 152 -19.59 -6.83 -1.90
N LEU A 153 -20.30 -5.85 -1.35
CA LEU A 153 -20.41 -4.51 -1.93
C LEU A 153 -19.04 -3.85 -1.99
N LEU A 154 -18.69 -3.33 -3.16
CA LEU A 154 -17.54 -2.46 -3.35
C LEU A 154 -17.93 -1.05 -2.93
N GLN A 155 -17.39 -0.62 -1.80
CA GLN A 155 -17.64 0.69 -1.21
C GLN A 155 -16.56 1.68 -1.64
N PRO A 156 -16.89 2.99 -1.72
CA PRO A 156 -15.88 4.02 -1.77
C PRO A 156 -15.08 4.02 -0.45
N LEU A 157 -13.84 4.49 -0.51
CA LEU A 157 -12.95 4.52 0.64
C LEU A 157 -13.57 5.35 1.80
N PRO A 158 -13.45 4.92 3.07
CA PRO A 158 -14.01 5.64 4.21
C PRO A 158 -13.55 7.09 4.25
N VAL A 159 -14.51 8.03 4.15
CA VAL A 159 -14.25 9.48 4.07
C VAL A 159 -13.44 9.98 5.27
N GLY A 160 -13.66 9.40 6.46
CA GLY A 160 -12.92 9.76 7.68
C GLY A 160 -11.40 9.61 7.54
N GLY A 161 -10.93 8.53 6.90
CA GLY A 161 -9.49 8.31 6.66
C GLY A 161 -8.90 9.33 5.68
N LEU A 162 -9.68 9.72 4.66
CA LEU A 162 -9.28 10.74 3.70
C LEU A 162 -9.22 12.13 4.34
N MET A 163 -10.20 12.48 5.18
CA MET A 163 -10.21 13.77 5.89
C MET A 163 -9.01 13.92 6.81
N LEU A 164 -8.66 12.88 7.57
CA LEU A 164 -7.48 12.91 8.42
C LEU A 164 -6.19 13.10 7.60
N THR A 165 -6.10 12.42 6.45
CA THR A 165 -4.97 12.56 5.52
C THR A 165 -4.90 13.98 4.97
N LEU A 166 -6.02 14.60 4.59
CA LEU A 166 -6.07 15.97 4.08
C LEU A 166 -5.70 17.01 5.16
N ILE A 167 -6.21 16.83 6.39
CA ILE A 167 -5.89 17.69 7.55
C ILE A 167 -4.38 17.73 7.79
N TRP A 168 -3.68 16.60 7.58
CA TRP A 168 -2.23 16.55 7.71
C TRP A 168 -1.50 17.04 6.46
N LEU A 169 -2.00 16.68 5.27
CA LEU A 169 -1.36 16.98 3.99
C LEU A 169 -1.29 18.49 3.71
N VAL A 170 -2.34 19.24 4.02
CA VAL A 170 -2.40 20.68 3.72
C VAL A 170 -1.29 21.45 4.48
N PRO A 171 -1.16 21.33 5.82
CA PRO A 171 -0.03 21.90 6.55
C PRO A 171 1.33 21.42 6.02
N GLN A 172 1.45 20.12 5.70
CA GLN A 172 2.71 19.59 5.17
C GLN A 172 3.08 20.23 3.83
N LEU A 173 2.12 20.43 2.92
CA LEU A 173 2.36 21.12 1.64
C LEU A 173 2.78 22.58 1.85
N ILE A 174 2.21 23.27 2.84
CA ILE A 174 2.65 24.63 3.21
C ILE A 174 4.10 24.61 3.71
N ILE A 175 4.47 23.67 4.57
CA ILE A 175 5.85 23.54 5.06
C ILE A 175 6.82 23.25 3.91
N VAL A 176 6.47 22.32 3.02
CA VAL A 176 7.27 22.01 1.82
C VAL A 176 7.41 23.24 0.93
N PHE A 177 6.33 23.97 0.69
CA PHE A 177 6.35 25.20 -0.11
C PHE A 177 7.26 26.27 0.50
N LEU A 178 7.10 26.57 1.79
CA LEU A 178 7.93 27.57 2.49
C LEU A 178 9.41 27.15 2.51
N SER A 179 9.69 25.85 2.69
CA SER A 179 11.06 25.32 2.61
C SER A 179 11.66 25.43 1.21
N ALA A 180 10.86 25.27 0.15
CA ALA A 180 11.28 25.46 -1.24
C ALA A 180 11.62 26.94 -1.51
N VAL A 181 10.76 27.87 -1.06
CA VAL A 181 11.02 29.32 -1.16
C VAL A 181 12.29 29.71 -0.41
N ALA A 182 12.46 29.22 0.83
CA ALA A 182 13.67 29.44 1.61
C ALA A 182 14.91 28.88 0.89
N TYR A 183 14.80 27.70 0.28
CA TYR A 183 15.86 27.07 -0.49
C TYR A 183 16.24 27.89 -1.73
N TRP A 184 15.26 28.40 -2.47
CA TRP A 184 15.53 29.22 -3.66
C TRP A 184 16.23 30.54 -3.33
N ASN A 185 15.90 31.13 -2.18
CA ASN A 185 16.52 32.35 -1.67
C ASN A 185 17.90 32.11 -1.07
N ARG A 186 18.15 30.95 -0.44
CA ARG A 186 19.41 30.61 0.23
C ARG A 186 19.92 29.20 -0.13
N PRO A 187 20.25 28.92 -1.41
CA PRO A 187 20.60 27.57 -1.86
C PRO A 187 21.96 27.07 -1.36
N ALA A 188 22.81 27.97 -0.86
CA ALA A 188 24.11 27.63 -0.27
C ALA A 188 23.99 27.14 1.18
N ASP A 189 22.89 27.46 1.87
CA ASP A 189 22.66 27.05 3.25
C ASP A 189 22.36 25.55 3.32
N ARG A 190 23.18 24.83 4.09
CA ARG A 190 23.09 23.37 4.23
C ARG A 190 21.83 22.96 4.99
N ALA A 191 21.46 23.68 6.04
CA ALA A 191 20.30 23.35 6.86
C ALA A 191 19.01 23.54 6.05
N VAL A 192 18.92 24.65 5.30
CA VAL A 192 17.76 24.93 4.43
C VAL A 192 17.59 23.85 3.36
N ARG A 193 18.67 23.39 2.74
CA ARG A 193 18.63 22.27 1.78
C ARG A 193 18.10 20.99 2.41
N LEU A 194 18.62 20.62 3.58
CA LEU A 194 18.20 19.41 4.28
C LEU A 194 16.76 19.50 4.76
N PHE A 195 16.32 20.68 5.20
CA PHE A 195 14.93 20.92 5.57
C PHE A 195 13.98 20.76 4.38
N PHE A 196 14.36 21.27 3.20
CA PHE A 196 13.60 21.07 1.97
C PHE A 196 13.55 19.58 1.56
N VAL A 197 14.69 18.88 1.63
CA VAL A 197 14.76 17.43 1.36
C VAL A 197 13.89 16.63 2.32
N LEU A 198 13.98 16.93 3.61
CA LEU A 198 13.14 16.32 4.64
C LEU A 198 11.66 16.56 4.31
N GLY A 199 11.27 17.78 3.95
CA GLY A 199 9.90 18.12 3.62
C GLY A 199 9.28 17.19 2.57
N PHE A 200 9.93 17.00 1.42
CA PHE A 200 9.38 16.16 0.36
C PHE A 200 9.51 14.66 0.66
N VAL A 201 10.55 14.21 1.36
CA VAL A 201 10.68 12.80 1.81
C VAL A 201 9.57 12.45 2.79
N THR A 202 9.31 13.32 3.78
CA THR A 202 8.22 13.17 4.75
C THR A 202 6.86 13.15 4.05
N LEU A 203 6.65 13.98 3.03
CA LEU A 203 5.41 14.01 2.25
C LEU A 203 5.14 12.65 1.57
N VAL A 204 6.14 12.11 0.85
CA VAL A 204 6.02 10.82 0.14
C VAL A 204 5.84 9.66 1.13
N ALA A 205 6.63 9.65 2.21
CA ALA A 205 6.54 8.63 3.25
C ALA A 205 5.18 8.63 3.95
N PHE A 206 4.63 9.80 4.27
CA PHE A 206 3.33 9.91 4.91
C PHE A 206 2.18 9.44 4.01
N VAL A 207 2.10 9.93 2.77
CA VAL A 207 1.01 9.55 1.86
C VAL A 207 1.05 8.05 1.57
N GLY A 208 2.24 7.49 1.36
CA GLY A 208 2.40 6.05 1.19
C GLY A 208 2.08 5.26 2.46
N GLY A 209 2.45 5.75 3.64
CA GLY A 209 2.19 5.09 4.92
C GLY A 209 0.72 5.10 5.33
N SER A 210 0.02 6.22 5.15
CA SER A 210 -1.40 6.37 5.50
C SER A 210 -2.32 5.50 4.65
N HIS A 211 -1.87 5.10 3.46
CA HIS A 211 -2.64 4.29 2.51
C HIS A 211 -1.87 3.06 2.03
N TRP A 212 -0.99 2.52 2.88
CA TRP A 212 -0.04 1.48 2.51
C TRP A 212 -0.74 0.23 1.94
N TRP A 213 -1.93 -0.12 2.43
CA TRP A 213 -2.67 -1.29 1.98
C TRP A 213 -3.11 -1.21 0.51
N VAL A 214 -3.37 0.01 0.00
CA VAL A 214 -3.69 0.25 -1.43
C VAL A 214 -2.41 0.43 -2.23
N VAL A 215 -1.46 1.19 -1.69
CA VAL A 215 -0.18 1.52 -2.35
C VAL A 215 0.66 0.27 -2.60
N ALA A 216 0.61 -0.72 -1.71
CA ALA A 216 1.30 -2.01 -1.86
C ALA A 216 0.82 -2.82 -3.08
N GLY A 217 -0.41 -2.58 -3.57
CA GLY A 217 -0.95 -3.22 -4.76
C GLY A 217 -0.37 -2.72 -6.09
N SER A 218 0.42 -1.63 -6.07
CA SER A 218 1.02 -1.04 -7.27
C SER A 218 2.50 -0.75 -7.05
N LEU A 219 3.36 -1.40 -7.84
CA LEU A 219 4.82 -1.19 -7.79
C LEU A 219 5.20 0.28 -7.98
N TRP A 220 4.52 0.98 -8.89
CA TRP A 220 4.80 2.38 -9.20
C TRP A 220 4.64 3.31 -7.99
N PHE A 221 3.70 3.00 -7.09
CA PHE A 221 3.51 3.76 -5.85
C PHE A 221 4.33 3.19 -4.69
N CYS A 222 4.48 1.86 -4.63
CA CYS A 222 5.22 1.19 -3.57
C CYS A 222 6.70 1.59 -3.54
N LEU A 223 7.39 1.67 -4.70
CA LEU A 223 8.83 1.92 -4.73
C LEU A 223 9.22 3.32 -4.19
N PRO A 224 8.62 4.44 -4.64
CA PRO A 224 8.93 5.76 -4.08
C PRO A 224 8.61 5.85 -2.58
N PHE A 225 7.50 5.23 -2.15
CA PHE A 225 7.13 5.16 -0.73
C PHE A 225 8.20 4.45 0.10
N VAL A 226 8.63 3.25 -0.28
CA VAL A 226 9.63 2.46 0.48
C VAL A 226 10.95 3.23 0.59
N VAL A 227 11.42 3.82 -0.51
CA VAL A 227 12.65 4.62 -0.51
C VAL A 227 12.51 5.81 0.43
N ALA A 228 11.40 6.55 0.37
CA ALA A 228 11.17 7.69 1.24
C ALA A 228 11.06 7.28 2.72
N ALA A 229 10.33 6.21 3.04
CA ALA A 229 10.13 5.71 4.39
C ALA A 229 11.45 5.29 5.05
N VAL A 230 12.33 4.60 4.31
CA VAL A 230 13.65 4.19 4.81
C VAL A 230 14.61 5.37 4.95
N LEU A 231 14.59 6.31 4.01
CA LEU A 231 15.50 7.47 4.04
C LEU A 231 15.06 8.56 5.03
N LEU A 232 13.78 8.61 5.39
CA LEU A 232 13.23 9.62 6.31
C LEU A 232 14.04 9.76 7.61
N PRO A 233 14.29 8.71 8.42
CA PRO A 233 15.06 8.83 9.65
C PRO A 233 16.50 9.29 9.40
N ALA A 234 17.11 8.88 8.28
CA ALA A 234 18.48 9.27 7.93
C ALA A 234 18.59 10.76 7.56
N VAL A 235 17.64 11.26 6.77
CA VAL A 235 17.56 12.69 6.42
C VAL A 235 17.27 13.53 7.65
N LEU A 236 16.37 13.07 8.53
CA LEU A 236 16.06 13.73 9.79
C LEU A 236 17.28 13.81 10.72
N LEU A 237 18.01 12.70 10.90
CA LEU A 237 19.25 12.66 11.67
C LEU A 237 20.29 13.63 11.09
N HIS A 238 20.46 13.63 9.76
CA HIS A 238 21.39 14.55 9.10
C HIS A 238 21.01 16.01 9.35
N LEU A 239 19.72 16.35 9.34
CA LEU A 239 19.24 17.69 9.68
C LEU A 239 19.61 18.06 11.12
N PHE A 240 19.37 17.19 12.10
CA PHE A 240 19.69 17.46 13.51
C PHE A 240 21.17 17.60 13.81
N VAL A 241 22.02 16.95 13.03
CA VAL A 241 23.47 17.10 13.15
C VAL A 241 23.94 18.45 12.57
N VAL A 242 23.20 19.03 11.64
CA VAL A 242 23.55 20.27 10.93
C VAL A 242 22.90 21.51 11.54
N TYR A 243 21.68 21.38 12.08
CA TYR A 243 20.88 22.47 12.64
C TYR A 243 20.79 22.38 14.17
N PRO A 244 20.80 23.49 14.93
CA PRO A 244 20.94 24.89 14.49
C PRO A 244 22.36 25.30 14.10
N SER A 245 23.37 24.53 14.54
CA SER A 245 24.76 24.69 14.14
C SER A 245 25.42 23.32 13.94
N PRO A 246 26.35 23.18 12.97
CA PRO A 246 27.01 21.90 12.70
C PRO A 246 27.79 21.41 13.92
N LYS A 247 27.55 20.17 14.33
CA LYS A 247 28.33 19.54 15.41
C LYS A 247 29.81 19.39 15.00
N PRO A 248 30.76 19.37 15.96
CA PRO A 248 32.20 19.36 15.65
C PRO A 248 32.63 18.21 14.72
N PHE A 249 32.06 17.03 14.85
CA PHE A 249 32.36 15.88 13.99
C PHE A 249 31.93 16.10 12.52
N MET A 250 30.92 16.92 12.25
CA MET A 250 30.55 17.31 10.87
C MET A 250 31.49 18.34 10.27
N LEU A 251 32.16 19.14 11.09
CA LEU A 251 33.16 20.11 10.63
C LEU A 251 34.47 19.39 10.32
N ASN A 252 34.88 18.50 11.23
CA ASN A 252 36.11 17.74 11.08
C ASN A 252 35.97 16.71 9.96
N TRP A 253 34.92 15.86 10.01
CA TRP A 253 34.80 14.67 9.14
C TRP A 253 33.48 14.68 8.34
N PRO A 254 33.25 15.67 7.45
CA PRO A 254 31.98 15.86 6.75
C PRO A 254 31.64 14.74 5.77
N ARG A 255 32.64 14.03 5.22
CA ARG A 255 32.41 12.90 4.30
C ARG A 255 32.07 11.65 5.09
N THR A 256 32.89 11.31 6.08
CA THR A 256 32.70 10.13 6.94
C THR A 256 31.34 10.15 7.62
N THR A 257 30.95 11.29 8.21
CA THR A 257 29.66 11.42 8.89
C THR A 257 28.49 11.17 7.92
N ARG A 258 28.55 11.70 6.69
CA ARG A 258 27.51 11.44 5.67
C ARG A 258 27.47 9.97 5.25
N VAL A 259 28.63 9.34 5.07
CA VAL A 259 28.69 7.91 4.74
C VAL A 259 28.06 7.09 5.86
N VAL A 260 28.39 7.37 7.13
CA VAL A 260 27.80 6.65 8.28
C VAL A 260 26.28 6.83 8.34
N ILE A 261 25.78 8.05 8.15
CA ILE A 261 24.33 8.32 8.21
C ILE A 261 23.57 7.62 7.08
N TYR A 262 24.12 7.60 5.85
CA TYR A 262 23.38 7.13 4.68
C TYR A 262 23.72 5.72 4.21
N ALA A 263 24.87 5.14 4.58
CA ALA A 263 25.28 3.83 4.07
C ALA A 263 24.23 2.76 4.39
N VAL A 264 23.91 2.57 5.66
CA VAL A 264 22.92 1.58 6.13
C VAL A 264 21.55 1.77 5.47
N PRO A 265 20.88 2.94 5.56
CA PRO A 265 19.54 3.11 5.00
C PRO A 265 19.53 3.05 3.46
N VAL A 266 20.57 3.51 2.76
CA VAL A 266 20.63 3.39 1.30
C VAL A 266 20.81 1.93 0.89
N THR A 267 21.71 1.18 1.53
CA THR A 267 21.87 -0.25 1.24
C THR A 267 20.59 -1.02 1.51
N PHE A 268 19.90 -0.68 2.60
CA PHE A 268 18.64 -1.31 2.97
C PHE A 268 17.51 -0.96 1.98
N ALA A 269 17.38 0.32 1.59
CA ALA A 269 16.40 0.73 0.59
C ALA A 269 16.63 0.03 -0.77
N VAL A 270 17.89 -0.07 -1.21
CA VAL A 270 18.26 -0.79 -2.44
C VAL A 270 17.90 -2.28 -2.33
N TYR A 271 18.24 -2.92 -1.22
CA TYR A 271 17.88 -4.31 -0.96
C TYR A 271 16.35 -4.53 -1.02
N LEU A 272 15.56 -3.67 -0.35
CA LEU A 272 14.09 -3.77 -0.38
C LEU A 272 13.54 -3.56 -1.79
N VAL A 273 14.02 -2.55 -2.52
CA VAL A 273 13.57 -2.29 -3.90
C VAL A 273 13.88 -3.48 -4.81
N ILE A 274 15.10 -4.01 -4.76
CA ILE A 274 15.49 -5.19 -5.56
C ILE A 274 14.60 -6.38 -5.22
N SER A 275 14.41 -6.65 -3.93
CA SER A 275 13.60 -7.78 -3.48
C SER A 275 12.14 -7.62 -3.92
N ILE A 276 11.60 -6.40 -3.85
CA ILE A 276 10.24 -6.09 -4.33
C ILE A 276 10.12 -6.30 -5.84
N VAL A 277 11.12 -5.90 -6.63
CA VAL A 277 11.10 -6.09 -8.08
C VAL A 277 11.22 -7.57 -8.43
N ILE A 278 12.14 -8.30 -7.80
CA ILE A 278 12.36 -9.73 -8.05
C ILE A 278 11.09 -10.52 -7.80
N VAL A 279 10.49 -10.38 -6.63
CA VAL A 279 9.32 -11.19 -6.30
C VAL A 279 8.10 -10.73 -7.10
N SER A 280 8.00 -9.45 -7.51
CA SER A 280 6.97 -9.05 -8.47
C SER A 280 7.14 -9.73 -9.83
N ALA A 281 8.37 -9.78 -10.34
CA ALA A 281 8.69 -10.43 -11.61
C ALA A 281 8.43 -11.95 -11.54
N LEU A 282 8.79 -12.59 -10.43
CA LEU A 282 8.47 -14.00 -10.18
C LEU A 282 6.95 -14.23 -10.13
N ALA A 283 6.21 -13.36 -9.43
CA ALA A 283 4.75 -13.43 -9.36
C ALA A 283 4.08 -13.31 -10.75
N THR A 284 4.63 -12.48 -11.65
CA THR A 284 4.12 -12.38 -13.03
C THR A 284 4.48 -13.59 -13.90
N ASN A 285 5.66 -14.20 -13.70
CA ASN A 285 6.11 -15.34 -14.50
C ASN A 285 5.46 -16.68 -14.09
N VAL A 286 5.14 -16.84 -12.80
CA VAL A 286 4.47 -18.04 -12.27
C VAL A 286 2.97 -18.05 -12.61
N GLY A 287 2.39 -16.92 -13.04
CA GLY A 287 0.99 -16.81 -13.47
C GLY A 287 0.60 -17.63 -14.71
N GLY A 288 1.54 -18.34 -15.36
CA GLY A 288 1.28 -19.31 -16.43
C GLY A 288 1.06 -20.76 -15.98
N GLY A 289 1.30 -21.10 -14.71
CA GLY A 289 1.15 -22.47 -14.20
C GLY A 289 1.05 -22.48 -12.68
N GLY A 290 -0.10 -22.88 -12.15
CA GLY A 290 -0.45 -22.69 -10.75
C GLY A 290 0.50 -23.36 -9.75
N VAL A 291 1.34 -22.57 -9.08
CA VAL A 291 1.91 -22.80 -7.74
C VAL A 291 2.16 -21.42 -7.08
N GLY A 292 2.21 -21.35 -5.75
CA GLY A 292 2.30 -20.17 -4.87
C GLY A 292 3.10 -18.94 -5.36
N SER A 293 2.41 -17.90 -5.82
CA SER A 293 2.94 -16.54 -5.99
C SER A 293 2.68 -15.76 -4.70
N GLN A 294 3.68 -15.66 -3.81
CA GLN A 294 3.66 -14.64 -2.76
C GLN A 294 3.94 -13.28 -3.36
N SER A 295 3.34 -12.23 -2.79
CA SER A 295 3.75 -10.88 -3.21
C SER A 295 5.17 -10.55 -2.77
N PRO A 296 5.83 -9.66 -3.52
CA PRO A 296 7.13 -9.11 -3.16
C PRO A 296 7.26 -8.42 -1.83
N PHE A 297 6.30 -7.57 -1.51
CA PHE A 297 6.39 -6.71 -0.34
C PHE A 297 6.24 -7.55 0.93
N VAL A 298 5.29 -8.48 0.90
CA VAL A 298 4.98 -9.35 2.05
C VAL A 298 6.09 -10.37 2.29
N ALA A 299 6.64 -11.02 1.26
CA ALA A 299 7.73 -12.00 1.45
C ALA A 299 8.97 -11.38 2.09
N VAL A 300 9.33 -10.15 1.68
CA VAL A 300 10.47 -9.43 2.24
C VAL A 300 10.18 -8.96 3.67
N TRP A 301 8.99 -8.42 3.92
CA TRP A 301 8.60 -7.99 5.26
C TRP A 301 8.45 -9.15 6.25
N GLU A 302 7.83 -10.26 5.83
CA GLU A 302 7.69 -11.50 6.63
C GLU A 302 9.06 -12.10 6.97
N SER A 303 9.99 -12.13 6.00
CA SER A 303 11.37 -12.58 6.27
C SER A 303 12.06 -11.72 7.34
N GLN A 304 11.77 -10.43 7.39
CA GLN A 304 12.35 -9.51 8.38
C GLN A 304 11.70 -9.69 9.75
N THR A 305 10.38 -9.86 9.82
CA THR A 305 9.68 -10.09 11.09
C THR A 305 9.98 -11.45 11.71
N ALA A 306 10.23 -12.49 10.90
CA ALA A 306 10.63 -13.81 11.38
C ALA A 306 12.02 -13.77 12.05
N ILE A 307 12.98 -13.06 11.46
CA ILE A 307 14.34 -12.89 12.03
C ILE A 307 14.31 -12.13 13.37
N ILE A 308 13.36 -11.19 13.54
CA ILE A 308 13.19 -10.43 14.79
C ILE A 308 12.42 -11.24 15.85
N GLY A 309 11.50 -12.12 15.44
CA GLY A 309 10.75 -13.00 16.34
C GLY A 309 11.61 -14.08 17.00
N ASP A 310 12.53 -14.70 16.25
CA ASP A 310 13.42 -15.76 16.75
C ASP A 310 14.56 -15.26 17.65
N SER A 311 14.76 -13.95 17.75
CA SER A 311 15.78 -13.34 18.62
C SER A 311 15.23 -12.73 19.91
N LEU A 312 13.91 -12.87 20.15
CA LEU A 312 13.20 -12.40 21.35
C LEU A 312 12.42 -13.50 22.08
N LEU A 313 12.71 -14.77 21.78
CA LEU A 313 12.34 -15.95 22.55
C LEU A 313 13.61 -16.74 22.93
#